data_AF-G2DZF1-F1
#
_entry.id   AF-G2DZF1-F1
#
_cell.length_a   1.000
_cell.length_b   1.000
_cell.length_c   1.000
_cell.angle_alpha   90.00
_cell.angle_beta   90.00
_cell.angle_gamma   90.00
#
_symmetry.space_group_name_H-M   'P 1'
#
loop_
_entity.id
_entity.type
_entity.pdbx_description
1 polymer ?
#
loop_
_entity_poly.entity_id
_entity_poly.type
_entity_poly.pdbx_seq_one_letter_code
_entity_poly.pdbx_strand_id
1 'polypeptide(L)'
;MKPKTFSLAILSLALTGCGSGILAPEGPVSNAFLNRVATNCAKLKIGNQPIDFLLDVNGDDDYFIDETSKLAVGSVDKATYAEDINAYYPTGTDQAALDCIFDQID
;
A
#
# COMPACT_ATOMS: atom_id res chain seq x y z
N MET A 1 -35.49 28.26 -27.61
CA MET A 1 -34.38 28.52 -26.67
C MET A 1 -34.77 28.07 -25.27
N LYS A 2 -34.00 27.17 -24.66
CA LYS A 2 -33.98 26.90 -23.21
C LYS A 2 -32.72 26.07 -22.89
N PRO A 3 -31.65 26.63 -22.33
CA PRO A 3 -30.52 25.85 -21.84
C PRO A 3 -30.92 25.20 -20.50
N LYS A 4 -30.75 23.88 -20.39
CA LYS A 4 -30.86 23.16 -19.12
C LYS A 4 -29.50 23.25 -18.43
N THR A 5 -29.43 24.05 -17.39
CA THR A 5 -28.28 24.20 -16.48
C THR A 5 -28.07 22.89 -15.73
N PHE A 6 -27.00 22.17 -16.08
CA PHE A 6 -26.51 21.05 -15.29
C PHE A 6 -25.72 21.63 -14.11
N SER A 7 -26.27 21.49 -12.90
CA SER A 7 -25.61 21.93 -11.67
C SER A 7 -24.49 20.96 -11.32
N LEU A 8 -23.25 21.45 -11.32
CA LEU A 8 -22.05 20.72 -10.92
C LEU A 8 -21.92 20.85 -9.39
N ALA A 9 -22.26 19.81 -8.63
CA ALA A 9 -22.00 19.74 -7.21
C ALA A 9 -20.56 19.26 -6.99
N ILE A 10 -19.66 20.18 -6.66
CA ILE A 10 -18.28 19.87 -6.27
C ILE A 10 -18.31 19.43 -4.80
N LEU A 11 -18.15 18.13 -4.57
CA LEU A 11 -18.05 17.55 -3.23
C LEU A 11 -16.63 17.79 -2.70
N SER A 12 -16.48 18.69 -1.74
CA SER A 12 -15.22 18.97 -1.06
C SER A 12 -14.85 17.78 -0.17
N LEU A 13 -13.86 16.98 -0.56
CA LEU A 13 -13.25 16.01 0.34
C LEU A 13 -12.30 16.75 1.30
N ALA A 14 -12.74 16.91 2.54
CA ALA A 14 -11.86 17.30 3.63
C ALA A 14 -10.92 16.13 3.95
N LEU A 15 -9.65 16.23 3.54
CA LEU A 15 -8.59 15.37 4.06
C LEU A 15 -8.13 15.93 5.41
N THR A 16 -8.82 15.55 6.48
CA THR A 16 -8.28 15.64 7.83
C THR A 16 -7.75 14.26 8.22
N GLY A 17 -6.44 14.08 8.10
CA GLY A 17 -5.71 12.92 8.58
C GLY A 17 -4.30 13.33 8.96
N CYS A 18 -4.16 13.92 10.15
CA CYS A 18 -2.88 14.05 10.83
C CYS A 18 -2.47 12.67 11.34
N GLY A 19 -1.50 12.04 10.68
CA GLY A 19 -0.74 10.92 11.24
C GLY A 19 0.73 11.33 11.28
N SER A 20 1.18 11.85 12.41
CA SER A 20 2.60 12.05 12.70
C SER A 20 3.21 10.69 13.03
N GLY A 21 3.63 9.98 12.00
CA GLY A 21 4.43 8.76 12.05
C GLY A 21 5.37 8.78 10.85
N ILE A 22 6.56 8.20 10.99
CA ILE A 22 7.56 8.06 9.91
C ILE A 22 7.06 6.97 8.96
N LEU A 23 5.89 7.19 8.38
CA LEU A 23 5.26 6.33 7.39
C LEU A 23 5.05 7.19 6.15
N ALA A 24 5.36 6.64 4.98
CA ALA A 24 5.07 7.26 3.70
C ALA A 24 3.63 7.80 3.72
N PRO A 25 3.37 8.98 3.12
CA PRO A 25 2.07 9.61 3.22
C PRO A 25 0.97 8.63 2.81
N GLU A 26 0.12 8.27 3.77
CA GLU A 26 -1.06 7.39 3.65
C GLU A 26 -2.15 8.09 2.81
N GLY A 27 -1.79 8.40 1.57
CA GLY A 27 -2.65 9.05 0.61
C GLY A 27 -3.64 8.07 -0.02
N PRO A 28 -4.64 8.57 -0.75
CA PRO A 28 -5.62 7.70 -1.43
C PRO A 28 -4.99 6.64 -2.35
N VAL A 29 -3.82 6.92 -2.93
CA VAL A 29 -3.10 6.01 -3.83
C VAL A 29 -2.52 4.82 -3.08
N SER A 30 -1.76 5.04 -2.01
CA SER A 30 -1.19 3.96 -1.19
C SER A 30 -2.28 3.13 -0.54
N ASN A 31 -3.32 3.76 0.00
CA ASN A 31 -4.46 3.04 0.59
C ASN A 31 -5.18 2.15 -0.43
N ALA A 32 -5.39 2.63 -1.67
CA ALA A 32 -6.00 1.82 -2.71
C ALA A 32 -5.12 0.63 -3.12
N PHE A 33 -3.79 0.81 -3.14
CA PHE A 33 -2.84 -0.26 -3.42
C PHE A 33 -2.78 -1.29 -2.30
N LEU A 34 -2.62 -0.85 -1.05
CA LEU A 34 -2.64 -1.71 0.14
C LEU A 34 -3.93 -2.54 0.23
N ASN A 35 -5.08 -1.97 -0.13
CA ASN A 35 -6.35 -2.71 -0.21
C ASN A 35 -6.33 -3.82 -1.27
N ARG A 36 -5.71 -3.60 -2.44
CA ARG A 36 -5.53 -4.66 -3.45
C ARG A 36 -4.61 -5.76 -2.94
N VAL A 37 -3.49 -5.38 -2.30
CA VAL A 37 -2.55 -6.32 -1.69
C VAL A 37 -3.23 -7.15 -0.58
N ALA A 38 -3.98 -6.51 0.31
CA ALA A 38 -4.75 -7.19 1.36
C ALA A 38 -5.79 -8.16 0.77
N THR A 39 -6.43 -7.78 -0.33
CA THR A 39 -7.47 -8.61 -0.96
C THR A 39 -6.89 -9.83 -1.67
N ASN A 40 -5.79 -9.64 -2.41
CA ASN A 40 -5.30 -10.64 -3.36
C ASN A 40 -4.09 -11.43 -2.84
N CYS A 41 -3.30 -10.86 -1.94
CA CYS A 41 -2.02 -11.44 -1.49
C CYS A 41 -2.00 -11.83 0.00
N ALA A 42 -3.08 -11.57 0.76
CA ALA A 42 -3.15 -11.72 2.22
C ALA A 42 -2.50 -12.98 2.81
N LYS A 43 -2.63 -14.14 2.16
CA LYS A 43 -2.16 -15.43 2.68
C LYS A 43 -0.73 -15.79 2.28
N LEU A 44 -0.14 -15.01 1.38
CA LEU A 44 1.27 -15.15 1.03
C LEU A 44 2.13 -14.56 2.16
N LYS A 45 3.38 -15.02 2.24
CA LYS A 45 4.27 -14.67 3.33
C LYS A 45 5.35 -13.71 2.89
N ILE A 46 5.61 -12.75 3.76
CA ILE A 46 6.83 -11.97 3.78
C ILE A 46 7.51 -12.28 5.11
N GLY A 47 8.75 -12.75 5.04
CA GLY A 47 9.40 -13.37 6.17
C GLY A 47 8.61 -14.58 6.69
N ASN A 48 8.37 -14.58 8.00
CA ASN A 48 7.59 -15.62 8.67
C ASN A 48 6.11 -15.26 8.83
N GLN A 49 5.68 -14.07 8.40
CA GLN A 49 4.35 -13.55 8.64
C GLN A 49 3.52 -13.55 7.35
N PRO A 50 2.22 -13.88 7.43
CA PRO A 50 1.31 -13.65 6.32
C PRO A 50 1.09 -12.14 6.12
N ILE A 51 0.85 -11.73 4.88
CA ILE A 51 0.65 -10.31 4.53
C ILE A 51 -0.53 -9.69 5.31
N ASP A 52 -1.60 -10.43 5.57
CA ASP A 52 -2.73 -9.91 6.36
C ASP A 52 -2.37 -9.58 7.81
N PHE A 53 -1.38 -10.27 8.38
CA PHE A 53 -0.82 -9.93 9.68
C PHE A 53 0.05 -8.66 9.60
N LEU A 54 0.88 -8.54 8.55
CA LEU A 54 1.76 -7.37 8.35
C LEU A 54 1.01 -6.09 7.97
N LEU A 55 -0.23 -6.23 7.48
CA LEU A 55 -1.12 -5.10 7.18
C LEU A 55 -2.07 -4.76 8.35
N ASP A 56 -2.05 -5.52 9.44
CA ASP A 56 -2.86 -5.21 10.61
C ASP A 56 -2.25 -4.01 11.35
N VAL A 57 -3.04 -2.93 11.45
CA VAL A 57 -2.68 -1.68 12.14
C VAL A 57 -2.44 -1.84 13.65
N ASN A 58 -2.71 -3.03 14.20
CA ASN A 58 -2.39 -3.39 15.58
C ASN A 58 -1.03 -4.08 15.74
N GLY A 59 -0.31 -4.34 14.64
CA GLY A 59 1.05 -4.86 14.66
C GLY A 59 2.07 -3.77 15.06
N ASP A 60 3.12 -4.17 15.77
CA ASP A 60 4.25 -3.29 16.12
C ASP A 60 5.23 -3.08 14.95
N ASP A 61 5.01 -3.78 13.83
CA ASP A 61 5.86 -3.76 12.63
C ASP A 61 5.15 -2.99 11.50
N ASP A 62 5.54 -1.73 11.33
CA ASP A 62 4.99 -0.83 10.33
C ASP A 62 5.83 -0.78 9.04
N TYR A 63 6.96 -1.48 9.01
CA TYR A 63 7.93 -1.43 7.91
C TYR A 63 7.33 -1.94 6.59
N PHE A 64 6.56 -3.04 6.66
CA PHE A 64 5.90 -3.57 5.46
C PHE A 64 4.91 -2.55 4.87
N ILE A 65 4.14 -1.87 5.73
CA ILE A 65 3.15 -0.86 5.31
C ILE A 65 3.87 0.35 4.69
N ASP A 66 4.96 0.82 5.32
CA ASP A 66 5.76 1.94 4.84
C ASP A 66 6.35 1.67 3.44
N GLU A 67 7.10 0.58 3.28
CA GLU A 67 7.73 0.23 2.00
C GLU A 67 6.70 -0.03 0.90
N THR A 68 5.60 -0.70 1.24
CA THR A 68 4.53 -0.99 0.27
C THR A 68 3.80 0.29 -0.15
N SER A 69 3.69 1.27 0.75
CA SER A 69 3.17 2.60 0.45
C SER A 69 4.12 3.42 -0.44
N LYS A 70 5.43 3.36 -0.20
CA LYS A 70 6.44 4.01 -1.07
C LYS A 70 6.40 3.44 -2.47
N LEU A 71 6.25 2.11 -2.61
CA LEU A 71 6.10 1.43 -3.89
C LEU A 71 4.84 1.94 -4.62
N ALA A 72 3.71 2.05 -3.92
CA ALA A 72 2.44 2.49 -4.49
C ALA A 72 2.48 3.87 -5.15
N VAL A 73 3.26 4.80 -4.58
CA VAL A 73 3.39 6.17 -5.08
C VAL A 73 4.64 6.37 -5.94
N GLY A 74 5.38 5.31 -6.23
CA GLY A 74 6.61 5.34 -7.03
C GLY A 74 7.79 6.06 -6.36
N SER A 75 7.78 6.15 -5.02
CA SER A 75 8.94 6.68 -4.26
C SER A 75 10.10 5.68 -4.21
N VAL A 76 9.78 4.38 -4.31
CA VAL A 76 10.74 3.30 -4.57
C VAL A 76 10.23 2.48 -5.77
N ASP A 77 11.15 1.90 -6.53
CA ASP A 77 10.78 0.99 -7.62
C ASP A 77 10.65 -0.46 -7.13
N LYS A 78 10.23 -1.38 -8.02
CA LYS A 78 10.05 -2.81 -7.69
C LYS A 78 11.36 -3.46 -7.22
N ALA A 79 12.50 -3.05 -7.76
CA ALA A 79 13.79 -3.65 -7.42
C ALA A 79 14.24 -3.20 -6.03
N THR A 80 14.17 -1.89 -5.74
CA THR A 80 14.43 -1.33 -4.42
C THR A 80 13.49 -1.93 -3.38
N TYR A 81 12.20 -1.99 -3.66
CA TYR A 81 11.23 -2.62 -2.75
C TYR A 81 11.57 -4.09 -2.44
N ALA A 82 11.90 -4.89 -3.47
CA ALA A 82 12.28 -6.28 -3.25
C ALA A 82 13.58 -6.40 -2.43
N GLU A 83 14.57 -5.54 -2.66
CA GLU A 83 15.81 -5.51 -1.88
C GLU A 83 15.53 -5.18 -0.41
N ASP A 84 14.78 -4.12 -0.16
CA ASP A 84 14.42 -3.63 1.17
C ASP A 84 13.62 -4.69 1.96
N ILE A 85 12.62 -5.30 1.33
CA ILE A 85 11.82 -6.37 1.93
C ILE A 85 12.69 -7.60 2.27
N ASN A 86 13.51 -8.09 1.34
CA ASN A 86 14.36 -9.26 1.60
C ASN A 86 15.45 -8.96 2.66
N ALA A 87 15.89 -7.71 2.78
CA ALA A 87 16.85 -7.29 3.79
C ALA A 87 16.23 -7.25 5.19
N TYR A 88 15.00 -6.73 5.31
CA TYR A 88 14.29 -6.61 6.59
C TYR A 88 13.67 -7.93 7.06
N TYR A 89 13.18 -8.75 6.14
CA TYR A 89 12.53 -10.04 6.40
C TYR A 89 13.36 -11.23 5.86
N PRO A 90 14.60 -11.47 6.33
CA PRO A 90 15.56 -12.35 5.67
C PRO A 90 15.22 -13.85 5.87
N THR A 91 14.25 -14.34 5.10
CA THR A 91 13.85 -15.76 5.07
C THR A 91 14.15 -16.43 3.74
N GLY A 92 14.30 -15.64 2.66
CA GLY A 92 14.54 -16.15 1.31
C GLY A 92 13.31 -16.81 0.67
N THR A 93 12.12 -16.62 1.25
CA THR A 93 10.86 -17.22 0.76
C THR A 93 9.84 -16.20 0.24
N ASP A 94 10.25 -14.95 0.08
CA ASP A 94 9.36 -13.83 -0.17
C ASP A 94 8.91 -13.70 -1.64
N GLN A 95 9.56 -14.42 -2.56
CA GLN A 95 9.37 -14.23 -4.00
C GLN A 95 7.89 -14.34 -4.45
N ALA A 96 7.17 -15.34 -3.95
CA ALA A 96 5.75 -15.52 -4.32
C ALA A 96 4.87 -14.34 -3.87
N ALA A 97 5.18 -13.77 -2.69
CA ALA A 97 4.50 -12.59 -2.19
C ALA A 97 4.89 -11.33 -2.98
N LEU A 98 6.18 -11.15 -3.26
CA LEU A 98 6.68 -10.05 -4.09
C LEU A 98 6.02 -10.03 -5.48
N ASP A 99 5.95 -11.19 -6.14
CA ASP A 99 5.30 -11.34 -7.44
C ASP A 99 3.83 -10.91 -7.36
N CYS A 100 3.10 -11.39 -6.35
CA CYS A 100 1.70 -11.01 -6.15
C CYS A 100 1.52 -9.50 -5.93
N ILE A 101 2.39 -8.88 -5.12
CA ILE A 101 2.34 -7.44 -4.83
C ILE A 101 2.61 -6.64 -6.11
N PHE A 102 3.57 -7.05 -6.93
CA PHE A 102 3.91 -6.38 -8.18
C PHE A 102 2.81 -6.49 -9.24
N ASP A 103 2.01 -7.56 -9.20
CA ASP A 103 0.81 -7.70 -10.02
C ASP A 103 -0.32 -6.73 -9.61
N GLN A 104 -0.23 -6.08 -8.45
CA GLN A 104 -1.23 -5.10 -7.99
C GLN A 104 -0.93 -3.65 -8.40
N ILE A 105 0.22 -3.38 -9.03
CA ILE A 105 0.67 -2.01 -9.34
C ILE A 105 -0.13 -1.37 -10.48
N ASP A 106 -0.77 -2.17 -11.34
CA ASP A 106 -1.55 -1.69 -12.50
C ASP A 106 -2.94 -2.35 -12.59
#